data_AF-A0A4Y7WQF7-F1
#
_entry.id   AF-A0A4Y7WQF7-F1
#
_cell.length_a   1.000
_cell.length_b   1.000
_cell.length_c   1.000
_cell.angle_alpha   90.00
_cell.angle_beta   90.00
_cell.angle_gamma   90.00
#
_symmetry.space_group_name_H-M   'P 1'
#
loop_
_entity.id
_entity.type
_entity.pdbx_description
1 polymer ?
#
loop_
_entity_poly.entity_id
_entity_poly.type
_entity_poly.pdbx_seq_one_letter_code
_entity_poly.pdbx_strand_id
1 'polypeptide(L)'
;MNKIDHEIIDTKQMGFPVKVILIGFFGGLIWSFIGYSSYYFHLTEVGPSFVLLPWALGDWKLGHTGQLVGIAVIAILSIGIAFFYKWTLQKLNSMWPGVGFGMLLWVIVFYILNPFIVDLKPVQSYSLNTIVTTLCLFILYGLFIGYSISYEYAEQNEPMSKEDSFKAE
;
A
#
# COMPACT_ATOMS: atom_id res chain seq x y z
N MET A 1 -22.31 27.96 23.26
CA MET A 1 -21.39 26.90 22.81
C MET A 1 -20.70 26.35 24.06
N ASN A 2 -20.86 25.06 24.36
CA ASN A 2 -20.47 24.49 25.66
C ASN A 2 -19.03 23.94 25.59
N LYS A 3 -18.30 23.95 26.70
CA LYS A 3 -16.89 23.48 26.78
C LYS A 3 -16.71 22.02 26.33
N ILE A 4 -17.80 21.25 26.36
CA ILE A 4 -17.90 19.85 25.94
C ILE A 4 -17.76 19.71 24.41
N ASP A 5 -18.21 20.70 23.63
CA ASP A 5 -18.14 20.65 22.16
C ASP A 5 -16.68 20.70 21.67
N HIS A 6 -15.81 21.42 22.38
CA HIS A 6 -14.38 21.46 22.06
C HIS A 6 -13.64 20.16 22.39
N GLU A 7 -14.07 19.42 23.43
CA GLU A 7 -13.41 18.17 23.85
C GLU A 7 -13.78 16.99 22.92
N ILE A 8 -15.01 16.98 22.39
CA ILE A 8 -15.48 15.99 21.40
C ILE A 8 -14.78 16.19 20.04
N ILE A 9 -14.45 17.44 19.67
CA ILE A 9 -13.78 17.73 18.39
C ILE A 9 -12.29 17.34 18.44
N ASP A 10 -11.62 17.47 19.59
CA ASP A 10 -10.20 17.12 19.74
C ASP A 10 -9.96 15.59 19.70
N THR A 11 -10.97 14.79 20.06
CA THR A 11 -10.86 13.32 20.09
C THR A 11 -10.87 12.68 18.69
N LYS A 12 -11.32 13.39 17.64
CA LYS A 12 -11.49 12.82 16.28
C LYS A 12 -10.30 13.06 15.34
N GLN A 13 -9.31 13.87 15.73
CA GLN A 13 -8.10 14.07 14.95
C GLN A 13 -7.06 13.01 15.34
N MET A 14 -7.21 11.78 14.83
CA MET A 14 -6.14 10.78 14.94
C MET A 14 -4.83 11.38 14.44
N GLY A 15 -3.75 11.26 15.20
CA GLY A 15 -2.47 11.82 14.79
C GLY A 15 -2.06 11.32 13.40
N PHE A 16 -1.50 12.20 12.57
CA PHE A 16 -0.98 11.88 11.23
C PHE A 16 -0.23 10.53 11.12
N PRO A 17 0.69 10.15 12.03
CA PRO A 17 1.33 8.84 11.97
C PRO A 17 0.37 7.66 12.13
N VAL A 18 -0.69 7.78 12.95
CA VAL A 18 -1.71 6.73 13.13
C VAL A 18 -2.50 6.54 11.84
N LYS A 19 -2.87 7.64 11.16
CA LYS A 19 -3.56 7.58 9.86
C LYS A 19 -2.70 6.88 8.81
N VAL A 20 -1.40 7.18 8.76
CA VAL A 20 -0.44 6.52 7.84
C VAL A 20 -0.30 5.03 8.12
N ILE A 21 -0.28 4.61 9.39
CA ILE A 21 -0.28 3.19 9.77
C ILE A 21 -1.53 2.50 9.24
N LEU A 22 -2.71 3.10 9.43
CA LEU A 22 -3.98 2.53 8.97
C LEU A 22 -4.03 2.44 7.44
N ILE A 23 -3.63 3.50 6.73
CA ILE A 23 -3.56 3.52 5.27
C ILE A 23 -2.63 2.41 4.77
N GLY A 24 -1.45 2.27 5.38
CA GLY A 24 -0.50 1.20 5.06
C GLY A 24 -1.08 -0.19 5.32
N PHE A 25 -1.67 -0.41 6.49
CA PHE A 25 -2.25 -1.70 6.87
C PHE A 25 -3.40 -2.12 5.96
N PHE A 26 -4.40 -1.24 5.78
CA PHE A 26 -5.55 -1.52 4.90
C PHE A 26 -5.15 -1.60 3.44
N GLY A 27 -4.21 -0.77 2.99
CA GLY A 27 -3.65 -0.85 1.65
C GLY A 27 -3.02 -2.22 1.40
N GLY A 28 -2.17 -2.68 2.31
CA GLY A 28 -1.53 -3.99 2.17
C GLY A 28 -2.55 -5.14 2.23
N LEU A 29 -3.53 -5.07 3.13
CA LEU A 29 -4.54 -6.10 3.31
C LEU A 29 -5.45 -6.22 2.07
N ILE A 30 -6.04 -5.11 1.61
CA ILE A 30 -6.97 -5.07 0.48
C ILE A 30 -6.24 -5.50 -0.80
N TRP A 31 -5.09 -4.90 -1.09
CA TRP A 31 -4.36 -5.19 -2.33
C TRP A 31 -3.78 -6.60 -2.37
N SER A 32 -3.39 -7.17 -1.23
CA SER A 32 -2.95 -8.57 -1.17
C SER A 32 -4.11 -9.54 -1.37
N PHE A 33 -5.30 -9.20 -0.86
CA PHE A 33 -6.50 -9.99 -1.10
C PHE A 33 -6.92 -9.96 -2.57
N ILE A 34 -6.85 -8.79 -3.21
CA ILE A 34 -7.06 -8.65 -4.66
C ILE A 34 -6.00 -9.47 -5.41
N GLY A 35 -4.73 -9.40 -5.02
CA GLY A 35 -3.65 -10.20 -5.61
C GLY A 35 -3.89 -11.71 -5.47
N TYR A 36 -4.39 -12.17 -4.33
CA TYR A 36 -4.82 -13.56 -4.16
C TYR A 36 -5.99 -13.92 -5.09
N SER A 37 -6.96 -13.03 -5.23
CA SER A 37 -8.10 -13.24 -6.13
C SER A 37 -7.63 -13.33 -7.59
N SER A 38 -6.71 -12.46 -8.02
CA SER A 38 -6.10 -12.54 -9.36
C SER A 38 -5.36 -13.85 -9.57
N TYR A 39 -4.68 -14.37 -8.54
CA TYR A 39 -4.04 -15.69 -8.59
C TYR A 39 -5.09 -16.81 -8.71
N TYR A 40 -6.19 -16.73 -7.97
CA TYR A 40 -7.29 -17.69 -8.01
C TYR A 40 -7.98 -17.74 -9.39
N PHE A 41 -8.13 -16.59 -10.07
CA PHE A 41 -8.67 -16.51 -11.42
C PHE A 41 -7.64 -16.82 -12.53
N HIS A 42 -6.44 -17.30 -12.18
CA HIS A 42 -5.35 -17.58 -13.13
C HIS A 42 -4.91 -16.37 -13.98
N LEU A 43 -5.12 -15.14 -13.48
CA LEU A 43 -4.65 -13.92 -14.14
C LEU A 43 -3.16 -13.65 -13.88
N THR A 44 -2.65 -14.18 -12.77
CA THR A 44 -1.25 -14.12 -12.38
C THR A 44 -0.79 -15.49 -11.90
N GLU A 45 0.39 -15.91 -12.33
CA GLU A 45 1.06 -17.11 -11.82
C GLU A 45 1.70 -16.88 -10.45
N VAL A 46 1.78 -15.61 -10.01
CA VAL A 46 2.40 -15.19 -8.74
C VAL A 46 1.31 -14.77 -7.76
N GLY A 47 1.28 -15.44 -6.60
CA GLY A 47 0.36 -15.14 -5.49
C GLY A 47 1.05 -14.50 -4.28
N PRO A 48 0.29 -14.06 -3.25
CA PRO A 48 0.84 -13.40 -2.06
C PRO A 48 1.90 -14.17 -1.26
N SER A 49 1.89 -15.51 -1.32
CA SER A 49 2.91 -16.38 -0.69
C SER A 49 4.32 -16.14 -1.23
N PHE A 50 4.47 -15.48 -2.37
CA PHE A 50 5.77 -15.05 -2.92
C PHE A 50 6.65 -14.34 -1.87
N VAL A 51 6.04 -13.54 -0.98
CA VAL A 51 6.78 -12.80 0.05
C VAL A 51 7.46 -13.71 1.08
N LEU A 52 7.01 -14.97 1.19
CA LEU A 52 7.53 -15.98 2.11
C LEU A 52 8.66 -16.83 1.49
N LEU A 53 8.86 -16.76 0.17
CA LEU A 53 9.89 -17.52 -0.54
C LEU A 53 11.32 -17.22 -0.07
N PRO A 54 11.72 -15.97 0.20
CA PRO A 54 13.07 -15.66 0.72
C PRO A 54 13.34 -16.27 2.08
N TRP A 55 12.29 -16.67 2.81
CA TRP A 55 12.42 -17.20 4.15
C TRP A 55 12.51 -18.73 4.08
N ALA A 56 13.43 -19.29 4.86
CA ALA A 56 13.63 -20.73 5.01
C ALA A 56 12.49 -21.39 5.83
N LEU A 57 11.25 -21.11 5.45
CA LEU A 57 10.04 -21.75 5.93
C LEU A 57 9.82 -23.05 5.14
N GLY A 58 9.29 -24.08 5.79
CA GLY A 58 9.02 -25.39 5.16
C GLY A 58 7.90 -25.34 4.10
N ASP A 59 7.59 -26.50 3.51
CA ASP A 59 6.72 -26.63 2.32
C ASP A 59 5.29 -26.10 2.48
N TRP A 60 4.82 -25.94 3.72
CA TRP A 60 3.51 -25.36 4.02
C TRP A 60 3.33 -23.93 3.47
N LYS A 61 4.45 -23.21 3.22
CA LYS A 61 4.45 -21.84 2.67
C LYS A 61 3.95 -21.77 1.22
N LEU A 62 3.93 -22.88 0.49
CA LEU A 62 3.48 -22.96 -0.91
C LEU A 62 1.99 -23.31 -1.03
N GLY A 63 1.34 -23.75 0.06
CA GLY A 63 -0.07 -24.08 0.08
C GLY A 63 -0.99 -22.89 0.38
N HIS A 64 -2.29 -23.17 0.52
CA HIS A 64 -3.30 -22.16 0.88
C HIS A 64 -2.99 -21.41 2.18
N THR A 65 -2.38 -22.08 3.16
CA THR A 65 -1.96 -21.46 4.43
C THR A 65 -0.85 -20.43 4.21
N GLY A 66 0.12 -20.72 3.34
CA GLY A 66 1.17 -19.77 2.97
C GLY A 66 0.63 -18.53 2.26
N GLN A 67 -0.45 -18.68 1.52
CA GLN A 67 -1.10 -17.54 0.87
C GLN A 67 -1.77 -16.59 1.87
N LEU A 68 -2.47 -17.12 2.88
CA LEU A 68 -3.06 -16.34 3.96
C LEU A 68 -1.99 -15.64 4.82
N VAL A 69 -0.91 -16.36 5.15
CA VAL A 69 0.23 -15.79 5.87
C VAL A 69 0.94 -14.73 5.03
N GLY A 70 1.06 -14.94 3.72
CA GLY A 70 1.60 -13.95 2.78
C GLY A 70 0.80 -12.64 2.79
N ILE A 71 -0.53 -12.72 2.78
CA ILE A 71 -1.41 -11.54 2.92
C ILE A 71 -1.13 -10.80 4.23
N ALA A 72 -1.05 -11.51 5.34
CA ALA A 72 -0.78 -10.89 6.65
C ALA A 72 0.60 -10.22 6.68
N VAL A 73 1.61 -10.85 6.11
CA VAL A 73 2.98 -10.31 6.02
C VAL A 73 3.02 -9.07 5.13
N ILE A 74 2.38 -9.11 3.96
CA ILE A 74 2.30 -7.94 3.08
C ILE A 74 1.57 -6.79 3.77
N ALA A 75 0.50 -7.07 4.53
CA ALA A 75 -0.20 -6.04 5.30
C ALA A 75 0.73 -5.34 6.31
N ILE A 76 1.59 -6.09 7.00
CA ILE A 76 2.58 -5.53 7.93
C ILE A 76 3.68 -4.77 7.18
N LEU A 77 4.26 -5.35 6.12
CA LEU A 77 5.29 -4.71 5.30
C LEU A 77 4.79 -3.41 4.67
N SER A 78 3.51 -3.36 4.28
CA SER A 78 2.86 -2.20 3.70
C SER A 78 2.83 -0.99 4.64
N ILE A 79 2.83 -1.20 5.95
CA ILE A 79 2.98 -0.10 6.92
C ILE A 79 4.35 0.58 6.73
N GLY A 80 5.41 -0.22 6.59
CA GLY A 80 6.77 0.31 6.33
C GLY A 80 6.84 1.07 5.00
N ILE A 81 6.20 0.54 3.96
CA ILE A 81 6.12 1.17 2.64
C ILE A 81 5.38 2.52 2.72
N ALA A 82 4.29 2.60 3.50
CA ALA A 82 3.53 3.83 3.71
C ALA A 82 4.39 4.91 4.42
N PHE A 83 5.16 4.52 5.44
CA PHE A 83 6.12 5.44 6.07
C PHE A 83 7.23 5.88 5.12
N PHE A 84 7.74 4.98 4.29
CA PHE A 84 8.73 5.30 3.29
C PHE A 84 8.19 6.32 2.28
N TYR A 85 6.97 6.11 1.78
CA TYR A 85 6.30 7.07 0.88
C TYR A 85 6.14 8.44 1.54
N LYS A 86 5.66 8.47 2.80
CA LYS A 86 5.55 9.71 3.57
C LYS A 86 6.90 10.43 3.62
N TRP A 87 7.99 9.73 3.89
CA TRP A 87 9.30 10.38 3.99
C TRP A 87 9.78 10.94 2.65
N THR A 88 9.59 10.21 1.54
CA THR A 88 10.12 10.59 0.23
C THR A 88 9.24 11.58 -0.54
N LEU A 89 7.92 11.41 -0.52
CA LEU A 89 7.00 11.99 -1.51
C LEU A 89 5.78 12.71 -0.92
N GLN A 90 5.64 12.83 0.41
CA GLN A 90 4.47 13.49 1.05
C GLN A 90 4.17 14.92 0.55
N LYS A 91 5.17 15.63 0.02
CA LYS A 91 5.03 17.03 -0.42
C LYS A 91 4.42 17.17 -1.82
N LEU A 92 4.27 16.09 -2.57
CA LEU A 92 3.78 16.13 -3.94
C LEU A 92 2.26 15.83 -3.96
N ASN A 93 1.45 16.88 -4.11
CA ASN A 93 -0.02 16.80 -4.17
C ASN A 93 -0.58 16.24 -5.50
N SER A 94 0.25 15.60 -6.32
CA SER A 94 -0.19 15.02 -7.59
C SER A 94 -0.49 13.53 -7.42
N MET A 95 -1.32 12.95 -8.31
CA MET A 95 -1.59 11.50 -8.35
C MET A 95 -0.42 10.71 -8.97
N TRP A 96 0.35 11.36 -9.85
CA TRP A 96 1.49 10.81 -10.59
C TRP A 96 2.61 10.19 -9.72
N PRO A 97 3.02 10.79 -8.59
CA PRO A 97 4.01 10.19 -7.68
C PRO A 97 3.57 8.83 -7.14
N GLY A 98 2.27 8.59 -6.92
CA GLY A 98 1.76 7.28 -6.51
C GLY A 98 1.92 6.21 -7.60
N VAL A 99 1.66 6.57 -8.85
CA VAL A 99 1.86 5.68 -10.02
C VAL A 99 3.34 5.33 -10.18
N GLY A 100 4.22 6.34 -10.16
CA GLY A 100 5.66 6.14 -10.25
C GLY A 100 6.21 5.30 -9.10
N PHE A 101 5.69 5.52 -7.89
CA PHE A 101 6.03 4.72 -6.72
C PHE A 101 5.61 3.26 -6.88
N GLY A 102 4.38 2.99 -7.31
CA GLY A 102 3.90 1.62 -7.56
C GLY A 102 4.75 0.89 -8.62
N MET A 103 5.07 1.57 -9.73
CA MET A 103 5.95 1.02 -10.76
C MET A 103 7.36 0.73 -10.23
N LEU A 104 7.95 1.67 -9.48
CA LEU A 104 9.27 1.49 -8.87
C LEU A 104 9.27 0.32 -7.88
N LEU A 105 8.21 0.18 -7.09
CA LEU A 105 8.05 -0.92 -6.14
C LEU A 105 7.93 -2.27 -6.85
N TRP A 106 7.21 -2.32 -7.98
CA TRP A 106 7.15 -3.51 -8.84
C TRP A 106 8.55 -3.90 -9.34
N VAL A 107 9.32 -2.93 -9.85
CA VAL A 107 10.70 -3.18 -10.31
C VAL A 107 11.58 -3.70 -9.17
N ILE A 108 11.50 -3.11 -7.98
CA ILE A 108 12.25 -3.58 -6.80
C ILE A 108 11.88 -5.03 -6.49
N VAL A 109 10.60 -5.35 -6.41
CA VAL A 109 10.13 -6.69 -6.04
C VAL A 109 10.50 -7.74 -7.09
N PHE A 110 10.37 -7.43 -8.38
CA PHE A 110 10.56 -8.43 -9.44
C PHE A 110 11.99 -8.49 -10.01
N TYR A 111 12.79 -7.43 -9.91
CA TYR A 111 14.16 -7.41 -10.42
C TYR A 111 15.22 -7.40 -9.32
N ILE A 112 14.97 -6.73 -8.18
CA ILE A 112 15.95 -6.68 -7.10
C ILE A 112 15.81 -7.89 -6.19
N LEU A 113 14.59 -8.27 -5.78
CA LEU A 113 14.42 -9.43 -4.88
C LEU A 113 14.58 -10.78 -5.60
N ASN A 114 14.19 -10.87 -6.88
CA ASN A 114 14.27 -12.11 -7.68
C ASN A 114 15.67 -12.78 -7.71
N PRO A 115 16.80 -12.08 -7.97
CA PRO A 115 18.12 -12.71 -7.97
C PRO A 115 18.56 -13.27 -6.61
N PHE A 116 17.93 -12.86 -5.50
CA PHE A 116 18.21 -13.41 -4.17
C PHE A 116 17.39 -14.67 -3.86
N ILE A 117 16.46 -15.07 -4.73
CA ILE A 117 15.53 -16.18 -4.49
C ILE A 117 15.76 -17.24 -5.58
N VAL A 118 16.48 -18.30 -5.22
CA VAL A 118 16.95 -19.35 -6.15
C VAL A 118 15.81 -20.08 -6.88
N ASP A 119 14.63 -20.20 -6.24
CA ASP A 119 13.47 -20.92 -6.77
C ASP A 119 12.52 -20.05 -7.61
N LEU A 120 12.80 -18.76 -7.79
CA LEU A 120 11.93 -17.89 -8.59
C LEU A 120 12.28 -17.91 -10.07
N LYS A 121 11.24 -18.08 -10.88
CA LYS A 121 11.35 -17.93 -12.32
C LYS A 121 11.69 -16.48 -12.68
N PRO A 122 12.55 -16.25 -13.70
CA PRO A 122 12.81 -14.91 -14.22
C PRO A 122 11.50 -14.24 -14.65
N VAL A 123 11.36 -12.94 -14.40
CA VAL A 123 10.15 -12.17 -14.74
C VAL A 123 9.76 -12.32 -16.21
N GLN A 124 10.79 -12.39 -17.07
CA GLN A 124 10.66 -12.52 -18.53
C GLN A 124 10.09 -13.87 -18.98
N SER A 125 10.03 -14.86 -18.09
CA SER A 125 9.45 -16.18 -18.39
C SER A 125 7.96 -16.26 -18.07
N TYR A 126 7.40 -15.28 -17.37
CA TYR A 126 5.97 -15.23 -17.10
C TYR A 126 5.17 -14.81 -18.33
N SER A 127 3.93 -15.27 -18.39
CA SER A 127 2.95 -14.81 -19.38
C SER A 127 2.77 -13.29 -19.34
N LEU A 128 2.52 -12.65 -20.50
CA LEU A 128 2.23 -11.22 -20.57
C LEU A 128 1.04 -10.83 -19.66
N ASN A 129 0.05 -11.73 -19.54
CA ASN A 129 -1.07 -11.54 -18.62
C ASN A 129 -0.61 -11.37 -17.17
N THR A 130 0.35 -12.18 -16.72
CA THR A 130 0.92 -12.09 -15.37
C THR A 130 1.68 -10.77 -15.18
N ILE A 131 2.51 -10.38 -16.14
CA ILE A 131 3.28 -9.13 -16.07
C ILE A 131 2.36 -7.92 -16.00
N VAL A 132 1.38 -7.83 -16.92
CA VAL A 132 0.43 -6.71 -16.96
C VAL A 132 -0.45 -6.68 -15.72
N THR A 133 -0.95 -7.83 -15.26
CA THR A 133 -1.79 -7.90 -14.05
C THR A 133 -1.01 -7.48 -12.81
N THR A 134 0.18 -8.01 -12.59
CA THR A 134 1.01 -7.66 -11.43
C THR A 134 1.44 -6.20 -11.47
N LEU A 135 1.86 -5.68 -12.63
CA LEU A 135 2.20 -4.26 -12.78
C LEU A 135 0.99 -3.36 -12.46
N CYS A 136 -0.19 -3.70 -12.96
CA CYS A 136 -1.43 -2.99 -12.67
C CYS A 136 -1.74 -2.97 -11.17
N LEU A 137 -1.69 -4.13 -10.50
CA LEU A 137 -1.92 -4.23 -9.06
C LEU A 137 -0.96 -3.36 -8.26
N PHE A 138 0.33 -3.34 -8.64
CA PHE A 138 1.33 -2.53 -7.97
C PHE A 138 1.14 -1.03 -8.21
N ILE A 139 0.76 -0.62 -9.42
CA ILE A 139 0.43 0.77 -9.73
C ILE A 139 -0.78 1.22 -8.90
N LEU A 140 -1.84 0.42 -8.87
CA LEU A 140 -3.05 0.77 -8.11
C LEU A 140 -2.79 0.79 -6.59
N TYR A 141 -1.97 -0.14 -6.09
CA TYR A 141 -1.50 -0.14 -4.70
C TYR A 141 -0.69 1.13 -4.39
N GLY A 142 0.29 1.48 -5.22
CA GLY A 142 1.09 2.70 -5.05
C GLY A 142 0.28 3.98 -5.15
N LEU A 143 -0.71 4.00 -6.05
CA LEU A 143 -1.65 5.11 -6.18
C LEU A 143 -2.54 5.26 -4.95
N PHE A 144 -3.06 4.17 -4.41
CA PHE A 144 -3.86 4.18 -3.17
C PHE A 144 -3.06 4.75 -2.00
N ILE A 145 -1.88 4.18 -1.71
CA ILE A 145 -1.03 4.64 -0.61
C ILE A 145 -0.62 6.11 -0.83
N GLY A 146 -0.16 6.44 -2.04
CA GLY A 146 0.35 7.77 -2.32
C GLY A 146 -0.72 8.85 -2.25
N TYR A 147 -1.87 8.60 -2.88
CA TYR A 147 -2.99 9.53 -2.85
C TYR A 147 -3.52 9.73 -1.43
N SER A 148 -3.73 8.66 -0.67
CA SER A 148 -4.23 8.76 0.71
C SER A 148 -3.27 9.52 1.62
N ILE A 149 -1.96 9.32 1.51
CA ILE A 149 -0.98 10.03 2.34
C ILE A 149 -0.85 11.50 1.92
N SER A 150 -0.79 11.79 0.62
CA SER A 150 -0.68 13.17 0.13
C SER A 150 -1.94 13.97 0.44
N TYR A 151 -3.13 13.37 0.31
CA TYR A 151 -4.40 14.00 0.69
C TYR A 151 -4.42 14.33 2.18
N GLU A 152 -4.04 13.37 3.02
CA GLU A 152 -3.98 13.58 4.47
C GLU A 152 -2.95 14.66 4.87
N TYR A 153 -1.81 14.71 4.17
CA TYR A 153 -0.82 15.76 4.35
C TYR A 153 -1.34 17.13 3.89
N ALA A 154 -2.08 17.20 2.78
CA ALA A 154 -2.67 18.44 2.27
C ALA A 154 -3.73 19.00 3.24
N GLU A 155 -4.64 18.15 3.72
CA GLU A 155 -5.68 18.51 4.68
C GLU A 155 -5.10 19.10 5.97
N GLN A 156 -4.00 18.52 6.47
CA GLN A 156 -3.34 19.00 7.68
C GLN A 156 -2.57 20.32 7.48
N ASN A 157 -2.23 20.66 6.24
CA ASN A 157 -1.50 21.87 5.88
C ASN A 157 -2.38 22.95 5.23
N GLU A 158 -3.66 22.69 4.96
CA GLU A 158 -4.58 23.75 4.57
C GLU A 158 -4.81 24.70 5.75
N PRO A 159 -4.47 26.00 5.61
CA PRO A 159 -4.88 26.98 6.59
C PRO A 159 -6.40 27.12 6.45
N MET A 160 -7.15 26.65 7.45
CA MET A 160 -8.59 26.85 7.69
C MET A 160 -9.18 27.98 6.80
N SER A 161 -9.59 27.63 5.58
CA SER A 161 -9.96 28.63 4.58
C SER A 161 -11.43 29.00 4.76
N LYS A 162 -11.65 30.05 5.56
CA LYS A 162 -12.67 31.10 5.35
C LYS A 162 -14.16 30.71 5.22
N GLU A 163 -14.61 29.57 5.73
CA GLU A 163 -16.06 29.30 5.84
C GLU A 163 -16.67 29.98 7.09
N ASP A 164 -15.87 30.23 8.14
CA ASP A 164 -16.36 30.81 9.41
C ASP A 164 -16.38 32.35 9.43
N SER A 165 -15.72 33.03 8.47
CA SER A 165 -15.76 34.49 8.37
C SER A 165 -17.03 35.05 7.71
N PHE A 166 -17.87 34.19 7.11
CA PHE A 166 -19.14 34.60 6.49
C PHE A 166 -20.36 34.38 7.40
N LYS A 167 -20.21 33.69 8.54
CA LYS A 167 -21.29 33.47 9.52
C LYS A 167 -21.24 34.43 10.72
N ALA A 168 -20.29 35.36 10.72
CA ALA A 168 -20.08 36.32 11.81
C ALA A 168 -20.38 37.78 11.41
N GLU A 169 -21.01 38.01 10.25
CA GLU A 169 -21.46 39.33 9.79
C GLU A 169 -22.98 39.37 9.60
#